data_AF-A0A8J3KTR0-F1
#
_entry.id   AF-A0A8J3KTR0-F1
#
_cell.length_a   1.000
_cell.length_b   1.000
_cell.length_c   1.000
_cell.angle_alpha   90.00
_cell.angle_beta   90.00
_cell.angle_gamma   90.00
#
_symmetry.space_group_name_H-M   'P 1'
#
loop_
_entity.id
_entity.type
_entity.pdbx_description
1 polymer ?
#
loop_
_entity_poly.entity_id
_entity_poly.type
_entity_poly.pdbx_seq_one_letter_code
_entity_poly.pdbx_strand_id
1 'polypeptide(L)'
;MCAMTASPLRHAAPGDDVARIHNPARPYRTAVAVAGVLVLALLGTAACGKKGEPQATASANTVITDSPGTSASALPSGSAAATPQPSSTGGSGNGSGTPTFPKTAKDYGLAALAAWASGSKSKLDQYAVQAAVSQFMGHGKPNSQWTTLNCSAAGSGRTACDYRNAHGDDTKLTMDDTQLGHPTAVVDVFVNRTQYPADAAGYVGFFMAAWGDGNKQRMTRFSSTSIANMFTGKTPPTGSQTEATQNGSTWTVRVTGLPLGSGNWTFTVSGGKLGGGNAITAAKFD
;
A
#
# COMPACT_ATOMS: atom_id res chain seq x y z
N MET A 1 34.95 -9.99 13.68
CA MET A 1 34.30 -9.06 12.72
C MET A 1 33.19 -9.84 12.03
N CYS A 2 31.94 -9.69 12.51
CA CYS A 2 30.77 -10.34 11.91
C CYS A 2 30.16 -9.39 10.88
N ALA A 3 30.17 -9.79 9.62
CA ALA A 3 29.51 -9.06 8.54
C ALA A 3 28.00 -9.28 8.64
N MET A 4 27.24 -8.22 8.92
CA MET A 4 25.78 -8.22 8.75
C MET A 4 25.47 -7.90 7.29
N THR A 5 24.95 -8.88 6.56
CA THR A 5 24.38 -8.69 5.23
C THR A 5 23.01 -8.03 5.34
N ALA A 6 22.90 -6.79 4.86
CA ALA A 6 21.65 -6.05 4.75
C ALA A 6 20.75 -6.67 3.67
N SER A 7 19.52 -7.03 4.04
CA SER A 7 18.48 -7.45 3.09
C SER A 7 17.92 -6.23 2.35
N PRO A 8 17.83 -6.25 1.00
CA PRO A 8 17.18 -5.18 0.26
C PRO A 8 15.66 -5.28 0.38
N LEU A 9 15.05 -4.28 1.02
CA LEU A 9 13.62 -3.97 0.94
C LEU A 9 13.24 -3.67 -0.51
N ARG A 10 12.62 -4.61 -1.21
CA ARG A 10 11.97 -4.37 -2.51
C ARG A 10 10.48 -4.15 -2.29
N HIS A 11 10.05 -2.90 -2.42
CA HIS A 11 8.65 -2.55 -2.59
C HIS A 11 8.21 -2.98 -4.01
N ALA A 12 7.43 -4.05 -4.10
CA ALA A 12 6.63 -4.33 -5.29
C ALA A 12 5.26 -3.70 -5.07
N ALA A 13 5.03 -2.53 -5.69
CA ALA A 13 3.67 -2.00 -5.86
C ALA A 13 3.02 -2.74 -7.04
N PRO A 14 1.76 -3.23 -6.92
CA PRO A 14 0.98 -3.55 -8.10
C PRO A 14 0.58 -2.23 -8.78
N GLY A 15 0.97 -2.09 -10.04
CA GLY A 15 0.53 -0.99 -10.89
C GLY A 15 -0.87 -1.29 -11.44
N ASP A 16 -1.76 -0.32 -11.31
CA ASP A 16 -3.01 -0.26 -12.06
C ASP A 16 -3.11 1.13 -12.70
N ASP A 17 -2.73 1.20 -13.97
CA ASP A 17 -3.08 2.27 -14.90
C ASP A 17 -4.57 2.10 -15.26
N VAL A 18 -5.46 2.76 -14.51
CA VAL A 18 -6.87 2.85 -14.90
C VAL A 18 -7.09 4.17 -15.63
N ALA A 19 -7.15 4.06 -16.95
CA ALA A 19 -7.65 5.08 -17.84
C ALA A 19 -9.05 5.56 -17.36
N ARG A 20 -9.11 6.83 -16.96
CA ARG A 20 -10.32 7.55 -16.57
C ARG A 20 -11.15 7.82 -17.82
N ILE A 21 -12.08 6.94 -18.17
CA ILE A 21 -13.13 7.23 -19.16
C ILE A 21 -14.34 7.80 -18.43
N HIS A 22 -14.70 9.04 -18.76
CA HIS A 22 -15.96 9.66 -18.36
C HIS A 22 -17.14 8.94 -19.00
N ASN A 23 -18.02 8.37 -18.18
CA ASN A 23 -19.33 7.87 -18.60
C ASN A 23 -20.41 8.93 -18.34
N PRO A 24 -21.12 9.44 -19.37
CA PRO A 24 -22.41 10.05 -19.17
C PRO A 24 -23.52 9.00 -19.15
N ALA A 25 -24.45 9.16 -18.22
CA ALA A 25 -25.64 8.34 -18.09
C ALA A 25 -26.59 8.47 -19.30
N ARG A 26 -27.16 7.35 -19.76
CA ARG A 26 -28.61 7.15 -20.01
C ARG A 26 -28.94 5.71 -20.46
N PRO A 27 -30.18 5.23 -20.25
CA PRO A 27 -30.56 3.83 -20.40
C PRO A 27 -31.11 3.53 -21.79
N TYR A 28 -30.72 2.42 -22.40
CA TYR A 28 -31.46 1.81 -23.51
C TYR A 28 -31.36 0.28 -23.47
N ARG A 29 -32.54 -0.36 -23.42
CA ARG A 29 -32.72 -1.77 -23.76
C ARG A 29 -32.64 -1.90 -25.27
N THR A 30 -31.81 -2.83 -25.77
CA THR A 30 -32.07 -3.50 -27.05
C THR A 30 -31.28 -4.80 -27.12
N ALA A 31 -32.00 -5.90 -27.34
CA ALA A 31 -31.46 -7.18 -27.77
C ALA A 31 -31.14 -7.12 -29.27
N VAL A 32 -30.02 -7.70 -29.70
CA VAL A 32 -29.82 -8.22 -31.06
C VAL A 32 -28.86 -9.41 -30.99
N ALA A 33 -29.20 -10.45 -31.75
CA ALA A 33 -28.49 -11.71 -31.91
C ALA A 33 -27.66 -11.76 -33.20
N VAL A 34 -26.87 -12.84 -33.33
CA VAL A 34 -26.42 -13.54 -34.55
C VAL A 34 -25.01 -13.24 -35.11
N ALA A 35 -24.41 -14.35 -35.58
CA ALA A 35 -23.26 -14.56 -36.47
C ALA A 35 -21.87 -14.56 -35.79
N GLY A 36 -21.08 -15.64 -35.75
CA GLY A 36 -21.01 -16.81 -36.61
C GLY A 36 -19.98 -16.62 -37.72
N VAL A 37 -18.70 -16.92 -37.45
CA VAL A 37 -17.70 -17.26 -38.50
C VAL A 37 -16.79 -18.37 -37.98
N LEU A 38 -16.82 -19.45 -38.75
CA LEU A 38 -16.04 -20.67 -38.67
C LEU A 38 -14.87 -20.52 -39.65
N VAL A 39 -13.61 -20.73 -39.22
CA VAL A 39 -12.51 -21.05 -40.15
C VAL A 39 -11.64 -22.14 -39.53
N LEU A 40 -11.75 -23.32 -40.14
CA LEU A 40 -10.84 -24.47 -40.04
C LEU A 40 -9.59 -24.24 -40.91
N ALA A 41 -8.56 -25.05 -40.63
CA ALA A 41 -7.41 -25.47 -41.47
C ALA A 41 -6.05 -24.88 -41.01
N LEU A 42 -4.94 -25.63 -40.96
CA LEU A 42 -4.62 -27.01 -41.32
C LEU A 42 -3.26 -27.37 -40.67
N LEU A 43 -3.00 -28.68 -40.56
CA LEU A 43 -1.80 -29.32 -40.01
C LEU A 43 -0.51 -29.04 -40.79
N GLY A 44 0.64 -29.14 -40.11
CA GLY A 44 1.97 -29.29 -40.70
C GLY A 44 2.97 -29.89 -39.72
N THR A 45 3.39 -31.14 -39.96
CA THR A 45 4.32 -31.96 -39.17
C THR A 45 5.78 -31.80 -39.60
N ALA A 46 6.69 -31.88 -38.61
CA ALA A 46 8.05 -32.45 -38.60
C ALA A 46 9.10 -32.08 -39.69
N ALA A 47 10.27 -31.56 -39.25
CA ALA A 47 11.60 -32.06 -39.66
C ALA A 47 12.75 -31.41 -38.85
N CYS A 48 13.59 -32.26 -38.25
CA CYS A 48 14.94 -31.92 -37.76
C CYS A 48 15.93 -31.86 -38.93
N GLY A 49 16.82 -30.86 -38.97
CA GLY A 49 17.91 -30.80 -39.96
C GLY A 49 18.91 -29.66 -39.74
N LYS A 50 20.20 -30.02 -39.64
CA LYS A 50 21.39 -29.23 -39.27
C LYS A 50 21.74 -28.02 -40.16
N LYS A 51 22.33 -27.02 -39.47
CA LYS A 51 23.55 -26.23 -39.76
C LYS A 51 23.64 -25.47 -41.11
N GLY A 52 23.47 -24.16 -41.02
CA GLY A 52 23.98 -23.15 -41.96
C GLY A 52 24.04 -21.77 -41.29
N GLU A 53 25.26 -21.28 -41.04
CA GLU A 53 25.58 -19.84 -41.07
C GLU A 53 26.22 -19.56 -42.46
N PRO A 54 26.30 -18.32 -42.98
CA PRO A 54 25.92 -17.02 -42.40
C PRO A 54 24.99 -16.21 -43.33
N GLN A 55 24.49 -15.04 -42.87
CA GLN A 55 24.64 -13.75 -43.56
C GLN A 55 23.80 -12.66 -42.85
N ALA A 56 24.45 -11.53 -42.61
CA ALA A 56 23.93 -10.35 -41.93
C ALA A 56 22.77 -9.66 -42.68
N THR A 57 21.94 -8.93 -41.91
CA THR A 57 21.73 -7.46 -42.00
C THR A 57 20.27 -7.10 -41.71
N ALA A 58 20.01 -6.49 -40.55
CA ALA A 58 19.13 -5.33 -40.39
C ALA A 58 19.20 -4.88 -38.91
N SER A 59 20.22 -4.08 -38.58
CA SER A 59 20.18 -3.24 -37.39
C SER A 59 19.17 -2.13 -37.62
N ALA A 60 18.08 -2.12 -36.86
CA ALA A 60 17.23 -0.94 -36.75
C ALA A 60 18.01 0.12 -35.95
N ASN A 61 18.80 0.93 -36.65
CA ASN A 61 19.25 2.22 -36.15
C ASN A 61 18.02 3.14 -36.08
N THR A 62 17.43 3.26 -34.89
CA THR A 62 16.52 4.38 -34.62
C THR A 62 17.38 5.62 -34.45
N VAL A 63 17.52 6.38 -35.53
CA VAL A 63 18.05 7.75 -35.50
C VAL A 63 17.04 8.59 -34.74
N ILE A 64 17.38 8.97 -33.50
CA ILE A 64 16.70 10.06 -32.81
C ILE A 64 17.24 11.35 -33.43
N THR A 65 16.44 12.00 -34.25
CA THR A 65 16.70 13.35 -34.74
C THR A 65 16.64 14.31 -33.56
N ASP A 66 17.80 14.86 -33.19
CA ASP A 66 17.93 16.03 -32.34
C ASP A 66 17.16 17.20 -32.98
N SER A 67 16.24 17.77 -32.21
CA SER A 67 15.50 18.99 -32.57
C SER A 67 16.02 20.12 -31.68
N PRO A 68 16.66 21.17 -32.23
CA PRO A 68 17.12 22.30 -31.44
C PRO A 68 15.94 23.26 -31.22
N GLY A 69 15.28 23.11 -30.07
CA GLY A 69 14.24 24.01 -29.59
C GLY A 69 14.69 24.75 -28.34
N THR A 70 15.50 25.79 -28.51
CA THR A 70 15.78 26.78 -27.46
C THR A 70 14.53 27.61 -27.17
N SER A 71 13.76 27.19 -26.17
CA SER A 71 12.75 28.03 -25.52
C SER A 71 13.21 28.30 -24.09
N ALA A 72 13.86 29.45 -23.91
CA ALA A 72 14.15 30.02 -22.60
C ALA A 72 12.82 30.36 -21.90
N SER A 73 12.37 29.46 -21.04
CA SER A 73 11.27 29.73 -20.12
C SER A 73 11.86 30.35 -18.86
N ALA A 74 11.59 31.64 -18.67
CA ALA A 74 12.04 32.42 -17.53
C ALA A 74 11.56 31.78 -16.21
N LEU A 75 12.51 31.57 -15.31
CA LEU A 75 12.23 31.24 -13.91
C LEU A 75 11.41 32.37 -13.26
N PRO A 76 10.24 32.10 -12.65
CA PRO A 76 9.69 33.01 -11.67
C PRO A 76 10.60 32.97 -10.43
N SER A 77 11.40 34.02 -10.30
CA SER A 77 12.13 34.36 -9.09
C SER A 77 11.14 34.75 -7.99
N GLY A 78 11.33 34.17 -6.80
CA GLY A 78 10.79 34.69 -5.55
C GLY A 78 9.36 34.31 -5.21
N SER A 79 9.18 33.20 -4.49
CA SER A 79 8.06 33.08 -3.56
C SER A 79 8.65 32.81 -2.18
N ALA A 80 8.66 33.84 -1.36
CA ALA A 80 9.12 33.80 0.01
C ALA A 80 8.36 32.68 0.76
N ALA A 81 9.10 31.85 1.48
CA ALA A 81 8.53 30.89 2.41
C ALA A 81 7.73 31.66 3.46
N ALA A 82 6.40 31.67 3.30
CA ALA A 82 5.50 32.18 4.32
C ALA A 82 5.59 31.25 5.53
N THR A 83 6.22 31.72 6.59
CA THR A 83 6.13 31.12 7.92
C THR A 83 4.64 31.04 8.30
N PRO A 84 4.08 29.85 8.54
CA PRO A 84 2.68 29.73 8.92
C PRO A 84 2.47 30.41 10.27
N GLN A 85 1.74 31.53 10.26
CA GLN A 85 1.32 32.24 11.45
C GLN A 85 0.17 31.44 12.12
N PRO A 86 0.31 31.00 13.38
CA PRO A 86 -0.74 30.26 14.06
C PRO A 86 -1.98 31.16 14.25
N SER A 87 -3.09 30.74 13.66
CA SER A 87 -4.39 31.41 13.80
C SER A 87 -4.92 31.22 15.22
N SER A 88 -4.89 32.28 16.02
CA SER A 88 -5.46 32.34 17.37
C SER A 88 -7.00 32.34 17.29
N THR A 89 -7.61 31.17 17.40
CA THR A 89 -9.06 31.05 17.58
C THR A 89 -9.38 31.25 19.07
N GLY A 90 -9.91 32.42 19.42
CA GLY A 90 -10.33 32.79 20.77
C GLY A 90 -11.61 32.04 21.17
N GLY A 91 -11.47 31.08 22.07
CA GLY A 91 -12.57 30.41 22.77
C GLY A 91 -12.37 30.54 24.27
N SER A 92 -13.18 31.40 24.91
CA SER A 92 -13.21 31.60 26.35
C SER A 92 -13.90 30.41 27.02
N GLY A 93 -13.13 29.57 27.71
CA GLY A 93 -13.65 28.41 28.45
C GLY A 93 -12.70 28.02 29.59
N ASN A 94 -13.19 28.17 30.81
CA ASN A 94 -12.48 27.94 32.09
C ASN A 94 -11.75 26.60 32.16
N GLY A 95 -10.45 26.67 32.43
CA GLY A 95 -9.54 25.53 32.62
C GLY A 95 -8.25 25.69 31.82
N SER A 96 -7.57 26.83 31.94
CA SER A 96 -6.41 27.22 31.11
C SER A 96 -5.11 26.49 31.50
N GLY A 97 -5.13 25.16 31.46
CA GLY A 97 -3.90 24.42 31.29
C GLY A 97 -3.47 24.59 29.84
N THR A 98 -2.38 25.32 29.58
CA THR A 98 -1.70 25.27 28.28
C THR A 98 -1.52 23.81 27.89
N PRO A 99 -1.95 23.36 26.70
CA PRO A 99 -1.79 21.96 26.31
C PRO A 99 -0.35 21.52 26.47
N THR A 100 -0.11 20.51 27.31
CA THR A 100 1.22 19.93 27.48
C THR A 100 1.48 18.96 26.34
N PHE A 101 2.41 19.29 25.45
CA PHE A 101 2.80 18.41 24.35
C PHE A 101 3.86 17.41 24.81
N PRO A 102 3.83 16.16 24.32
CA PRO A 102 4.87 15.18 24.63
C PRO A 102 6.25 15.64 24.15
N LYS A 103 7.31 15.29 24.89
CA LYS A 103 8.69 15.69 24.55
C LYS A 103 9.47 14.63 23.76
N THR A 104 8.89 13.45 23.56
CA THR A 104 9.52 12.35 22.80
C THR A 104 8.75 12.13 21.51
N ALA A 105 9.44 11.83 20.41
CA ALA A 105 8.79 11.55 19.13
C ALA A 105 7.77 10.41 19.24
N LYS A 106 8.14 9.34 19.97
CA LYS A 106 7.25 8.20 20.23
C LYS A 106 5.90 8.65 20.79
N ASP A 107 5.90 9.37 21.90
CA ASP A 107 4.68 9.76 22.61
C ASP A 107 3.93 10.86 21.85
N TYR A 108 4.66 11.75 21.16
CA TYR A 108 4.08 12.79 20.31
C TYR A 108 3.27 12.18 19.17
N GLY A 109 3.83 11.20 18.45
CA GLY A 109 3.10 10.52 17.38
C GLY A 109 1.89 9.73 17.90
N LEU A 110 1.95 9.09 19.07
CA LEU A 110 0.77 8.45 19.67
C LEU A 110 -0.33 9.48 20.00
N ALA A 111 0.03 10.66 20.50
CA ALA A 111 -0.93 11.74 20.75
C ALA A 111 -1.57 12.27 19.45
N ALA A 112 -0.78 12.44 18.39
CA ALA A 112 -1.27 12.80 17.07
C ALA A 112 -2.24 11.75 16.49
N LEU A 113 -1.88 10.46 16.59
CA LEU A 113 -2.73 9.35 16.14
C LEU A 113 -4.03 9.24 16.96
N ALA A 114 -3.99 9.52 18.26
CA ALA A 114 -5.19 9.61 19.09
C ALA A 114 -6.10 10.78 18.67
N ALA A 115 -5.51 11.94 18.35
CA ALA A 115 -6.26 13.07 17.81
C ALA A 115 -6.91 12.72 16.46
N TRP A 116 -6.18 12.09 15.54
CA TRP A 116 -6.72 11.62 14.27
C TRP A 116 -7.83 10.57 14.45
N ALA A 117 -7.63 9.57 15.31
CA ALA A 117 -8.64 8.57 15.64
C ALA A 117 -9.89 9.17 16.31
N SER A 118 -9.79 10.34 16.96
CA SER A 118 -10.96 11.06 17.46
C SER A 118 -11.77 11.76 16.36
N GLY A 119 -11.19 11.96 15.17
CA GLY A 119 -11.78 12.74 14.06
C GLY A 119 -11.73 14.25 14.29
N SER A 120 -11.05 14.72 15.34
CA SER A 120 -10.95 16.15 15.66
C SER A 120 -9.82 16.80 14.88
N LYS A 121 -10.16 17.44 13.74
CA LYS A 121 -9.20 18.21 12.95
C LYS A 121 -8.49 19.26 13.81
N SER A 122 -9.23 19.98 14.66
CA SER A 122 -8.67 21.04 15.51
C SER A 122 -7.67 20.54 16.56
N LYS A 123 -7.83 19.30 17.07
CA LYS A 123 -6.79 18.68 17.90
C LYS A 123 -5.61 18.25 17.07
N LEU A 124 -5.84 17.66 15.89
CA LEU A 124 -4.78 17.21 15.00
C LEU A 124 -3.93 18.38 14.48
N ASP A 125 -4.54 19.54 14.21
CA ASP A 125 -3.89 20.80 13.85
C ASP A 125 -2.90 21.29 14.92
N GLN A 126 -3.04 20.85 16.19
CA GLN A 126 -2.09 21.18 17.25
C GLN A 126 -0.85 20.28 17.23
N TYR A 127 -0.94 19.10 16.63
CA TYR A 127 0.16 18.13 16.58
C TYR A 127 0.87 18.10 15.22
N ALA A 128 0.18 18.43 14.13
CA ALA A 128 0.68 18.24 12.78
C ALA A 128 0.61 19.52 11.95
N VAL A 129 1.58 19.69 11.06
CA VAL A 129 1.53 20.73 10.02
C VAL A 129 0.36 20.47 9.06
N GLN A 130 -0.15 21.52 8.40
CA GLN A 130 -1.37 21.41 7.59
C GLN A 130 -1.28 20.35 6.47
N ALA A 131 -0.11 20.16 5.84
CA ALA A 131 0.08 19.12 4.84
C ALA A 131 -0.17 17.71 5.41
N ALA A 132 0.36 17.42 6.60
CA ALA A 132 0.16 16.15 7.28
C ALA A 132 -1.30 15.99 7.77
N VAL A 133 -1.94 17.07 8.25
CA VAL A 133 -3.37 17.07 8.60
C VAL A 133 -4.23 16.67 7.40
N SER A 134 -3.98 17.24 6.22
CA SER A 134 -4.72 16.89 5.00
C SER A 134 -4.56 15.42 4.63
N GLN A 135 -3.35 14.86 4.76
CA GLN A 135 -3.11 13.43 4.52
C GLN A 135 -3.90 12.56 5.51
N PHE A 136 -3.82 12.83 6.82
CA PHE A 136 -4.62 12.11 7.82
C PHE A 136 -6.12 12.14 7.50
N MET A 137 -6.67 13.33 7.24
CA MET A 137 -8.10 13.50 7.01
C MET A 137 -8.57 12.86 5.70
N GLY A 138 -7.71 12.81 4.67
CA GLY A 138 -7.99 12.14 3.41
C GLY A 138 -8.21 10.62 3.55
N HIS A 139 -7.69 10.02 4.63
CA HIS A 139 -7.84 8.58 4.90
C HIS A 139 -9.02 8.23 5.80
N GLY A 140 -9.82 9.21 6.25
CA GLY A 140 -10.91 9.00 7.20
C GLY A 140 -10.44 8.63 8.60
N LYS A 141 -11.36 8.18 9.47
CA LYS A 141 -11.05 7.83 10.86
C LYS A 141 -10.49 6.40 10.99
N PRO A 142 -9.33 6.21 11.63
CA PRO A 142 -8.76 4.88 11.89
C PRO A 142 -9.29 4.25 13.19
N ASN A 143 -8.89 3.00 13.44
CA ASN A 143 -8.95 2.42 14.79
C ASN A 143 -8.00 3.20 15.73
N SER A 144 -8.39 3.37 17.00
CA SER A 144 -7.67 4.20 17.98
C SER A 144 -6.54 3.49 18.73
N GLN A 145 -6.45 2.17 18.65
CA GLN A 145 -5.51 1.37 19.43
C GLN A 145 -4.18 1.24 18.70
N TRP A 146 -3.35 2.28 18.79
CA TRP A 146 -2.04 2.32 18.16
C TRP A 146 -0.94 1.82 19.10
N THR A 147 0.05 1.12 18.53
CA THR A 147 1.27 0.71 19.21
C THR A 147 2.47 1.16 18.38
N THR A 148 3.50 1.68 19.03
CA THR A 148 4.77 2.01 18.37
C THR A 148 5.54 0.73 18.07
N LEU A 149 5.96 0.55 16.84
CA LEU A 149 6.83 -0.54 16.41
C LEU A 149 8.29 -0.18 16.61
N ASN A 150 8.71 0.94 16.03
CA ASN A 150 10.08 1.45 16.14
C ASN A 150 10.09 2.98 15.98
N CYS A 151 11.20 3.59 16.38
CA CYS A 151 11.54 4.96 16.04
C CYS A 151 13.02 4.99 15.63
N SER A 152 13.36 5.77 14.61
CA SER A 152 14.73 5.94 14.12
C SER A 152 14.97 7.36 13.63
N ALA A 153 16.23 7.80 13.66
CA ALA A 153 16.61 9.09 13.10
C ALA A 153 16.34 9.11 11.58
N ALA A 154 15.63 10.13 11.12
CA ALA A 154 15.31 10.34 9.71
C ALA A 154 16.24 11.38 9.03
N GLY A 155 17.27 11.85 9.74
CA GLY A 155 18.19 12.91 9.31
C GLY A 155 17.64 14.31 9.53
N SER A 156 18.49 15.34 9.41
CA SER A 156 18.14 16.76 9.52
C SER A 156 17.38 17.15 10.81
N GLY A 157 17.73 16.54 11.95
CA GLY A 157 17.05 16.79 13.23
C GLY A 157 15.60 16.31 13.22
N ARG A 158 15.34 15.16 12.58
CA ARG A 158 14.03 14.52 12.55
C ARG A 158 14.10 13.09 13.04
N THR A 159 13.02 12.68 13.67
CA THR A 159 12.78 11.28 14.07
C THR A 159 11.56 10.75 13.31
N ALA A 160 11.69 9.58 12.71
CA ALA A 160 10.55 8.86 12.14
C ALA A 160 10.16 7.68 13.03
N CYS A 161 8.87 7.53 13.31
CA CYS A 161 8.32 6.44 14.09
C CYS A 161 7.27 5.67 13.29
N ASP A 162 7.37 4.34 13.31
CA ASP A 162 6.38 3.43 12.73
C ASP A 162 5.39 2.99 13.81
N TYR A 163 4.10 3.00 13.46
CA TYR A 163 3.00 2.64 14.34
C TYR A 163 2.08 1.64 13.65
N ARG A 164 1.49 0.74 14.43
CA ARG A 164 0.50 -0.23 13.97
C ARG A 164 -0.72 -0.21 14.87
N ASN A 165 -1.92 -0.23 14.30
CA ASN A 165 -3.16 -0.33 15.09
C ASN A 165 -3.70 -1.76 15.21
N ALA A 166 -4.74 -1.95 16.03
CA ALA A 166 -5.39 -3.25 16.22
C ALA A 166 -6.05 -3.83 14.94
N HIS A 167 -6.30 -3.00 13.91
CA HIS A 167 -6.75 -3.46 12.60
C HIS A 167 -5.60 -3.80 11.65
N GLY A 168 -4.35 -3.61 12.08
CA GLY A 168 -3.18 -3.82 11.24
C GLY A 168 -2.96 -2.72 10.22
N ASP A 169 -3.58 -1.55 10.37
CA ASP A 169 -3.15 -0.37 9.62
C ASP A 169 -1.76 0.04 10.13
N ASP A 170 -0.88 0.37 9.20
CA ASP A 170 0.46 0.85 9.49
C ASP A 170 0.54 2.35 9.19
N THR A 171 1.26 3.09 9.99
CA THR A 171 1.48 4.52 9.77
C THR A 171 2.90 4.88 10.18
N LYS A 172 3.58 5.66 9.34
CA LYS A 172 4.88 6.24 9.65
C LYS A 172 4.72 7.74 9.80
N LEU A 173 5.11 8.26 10.96
CA LEU A 173 5.11 9.70 11.24
C LEU A 173 6.55 10.18 11.29
N THR A 174 6.85 11.28 10.62
CA THR A 174 8.11 11.98 10.76
C THR A 174 7.88 13.24 11.58
N MET A 175 8.68 13.43 12.63
CA MET A 175 8.60 14.57 13.53
C MET A 175 9.87 15.42 13.44
N ASP A 176 9.71 16.73 13.57
CA ASP A 176 10.79 17.68 13.78
C ASP A 176 11.21 17.67 15.25
N ASP A 177 12.46 17.27 15.53
CA ASP A 177 12.97 17.10 16.88
C ASP A 177 12.98 18.44 17.66
N THR A 178 13.13 19.57 16.95
CA THR A 178 13.11 20.91 17.55
C THR A 178 11.72 21.36 18.00
N GLN A 179 10.67 20.72 17.49
CA GLN A 179 9.27 20.99 17.83
C GLN A 179 8.69 19.99 18.84
N LEU A 180 9.47 18.98 19.28
CA LEU A 180 9.01 18.09 20.34
C LEU A 180 8.81 18.87 21.64
N GLY A 181 7.67 18.66 22.30
CA GLY A 181 7.23 19.48 23.44
C GLY A 181 6.51 20.78 23.04
N HIS A 182 6.33 21.04 21.74
CA HIS A 182 5.65 22.20 21.18
C HIS A 182 4.55 21.78 20.17
N PRO A 183 3.66 22.69 19.74
CA PRO A 183 2.71 22.39 18.67
C PRO A 183 3.38 21.99 17.35
N THR A 184 2.66 21.24 16.50
CA THR A 184 3.00 20.99 15.08
C THR A 184 4.28 20.20 14.80
N ALA A 185 4.72 19.33 15.71
CA ALA A 185 5.95 18.56 15.50
C ALA A 185 5.85 17.52 14.37
N VAL A 186 4.66 16.99 14.05
CA VAL A 186 4.48 16.03 12.95
C VAL A 186 4.52 16.78 11.62
N VAL A 187 5.57 16.53 10.83
CA VAL A 187 5.83 17.24 9.56
C VAL A 187 5.49 16.42 8.31
N ASP A 188 5.43 15.09 8.44
CA ASP A 188 5.11 14.18 7.34
C ASP A 188 4.40 12.92 7.87
N VAL A 189 3.50 12.36 7.07
CA VAL A 189 2.75 11.14 7.40
C VAL A 189 2.60 10.23 6.18
N PHE A 190 2.92 8.96 6.39
CA PHE A 190 2.60 7.89 5.46
C PHE A 190 1.58 6.96 6.11
N VAL A 191 0.42 6.77 5.46
CA VAL A 191 -0.65 5.88 5.96
C VAL A 191 -0.81 4.69 5.02
N ASN A 192 -0.66 3.48 5.56
CA ASN A 192 -0.96 2.23 4.87
C ASN A 192 -2.14 1.53 5.56
N ARG A 193 -3.35 1.78 5.06
CA ARG A 193 -4.58 1.16 5.58
C ARG A 193 -4.75 -0.26 5.07
N THR A 194 -5.36 -1.10 5.89
CA THR A 194 -5.86 -2.40 5.48
C THR A 194 -6.98 -2.22 4.47
N GLN A 195 -6.74 -2.69 3.25
CA GLN A 195 -7.70 -2.70 2.15
C GLN A 195 -8.29 -4.10 2.01
N TYR A 196 -9.56 -4.19 1.63
CA TYR A 196 -10.24 -5.47 1.42
C TYR A 196 -10.56 -5.64 -0.06
N PRO A 197 -9.78 -6.43 -0.81
CA PRO A 197 -10.02 -6.66 -2.23
C PRO A 197 -11.39 -7.29 -2.49
N ALA A 198 -11.96 -7.00 -3.66
CA ALA A 198 -13.23 -7.57 -4.10
C ALA A 198 -13.06 -8.92 -4.82
N ASP A 199 -11.83 -9.34 -5.09
CA ASP A 199 -11.48 -10.60 -5.75
C ASP A 199 -10.65 -11.52 -4.83
N ALA A 200 -10.77 -12.83 -5.01
CA ALA A 200 -10.15 -13.80 -4.11
C ALA A 200 -8.62 -13.84 -4.19
N ALA A 201 -8.05 -13.65 -5.39
CA ALA A 201 -6.60 -13.70 -5.61
C ALA A 201 -5.91 -12.51 -4.93
N GLY A 202 -6.42 -11.30 -5.13
CA GLY A 202 -5.99 -10.10 -4.44
C GLY A 202 -6.12 -10.24 -2.94
N TYR A 203 -7.26 -10.75 -2.45
CA TYR A 203 -7.49 -10.93 -1.01
C TYR A 203 -6.42 -11.81 -0.34
N VAL A 204 -6.05 -12.93 -0.99
CA VAL A 204 -4.95 -13.79 -0.52
C VAL A 204 -3.59 -13.11 -0.70
N GLY A 205 -3.37 -12.39 -1.80
CA GLY A 205 -2.15 -11.59 -2.02
C GLY A 205 -1.88 -10.60 -0.88
N PHE A 206 -2.89 -9.85 -0.45
CA PHE A 206 -2.78 -8.93 0.69
C PHE A 206 -2.54 -9.65 2.03
N PHE A 207 -3.12 -10.84 2.23
CA PHE A 207 -2.81 -11.69 3.39
C PHE A 207 -1.34 -12.14 3.39
N MET A 208 -0.82 -12.56 2.23
CA MET A 208 0.56 -13.01 2.07
C MET A 208 1.54 -11.85 2.27
N ALA A 209 1.24 -10.66 1.76
CA ALA A 209 2.02 -9.45 2.03
C ALA A 209 2.03 -9.12 3.54
N ALA A 210 0.88 -9.17 4.21
CA ALA A 210 0.79 -8.96 5.65
C ALA A 210 1.64 -9.98 6.44
N TRP A 211 1.72 -11.24 5.99
CA TRP A 211 2.60 -12.25 6.58
C TRP A 211 4.08 -11.89 6.36
N GLY A 212 4.45 -11.49 5.14
CA GLY A 212 5.78 -10.97 4.80
C GLY A 212 6.25 -9.84 5.73
N ASP A 213 5.34 -8.92 6.04
CA ASP A 213 5.58 -7.77 6.91
C ASP A 213 5.49 -8.08 8.41
N GLY A 214 5.21 -9.32 8.79
CA GLY A 214 4.94 -9.72 10.18
C GLY A 214 3.70 -9.04 10.79
N ASN A 215 2.79 -8.53 9.97
CA ASN A 215 1.57 -7.82 10.38
C ASN A 215 0.44 -8.81 10.73
N LYS A 216 0.57 -9.44 11.88
CA LYS A 216 -0.41 -10.42 12.39
C LYS A 216 -1.81 -9.82 12.53
N GLN A 217 -1.93 -8.56 12.95
CA GLN A 217 -3.22 -7.87 13.08
C GLN A 217 -3.94 -7.83 11.73
N ARG A 218 -3.24 -7.44 10.66
CA ARG A 218 -3.80 -7.40 9.30
C ARG A 218 -4.14 -8.80 8.79
N MET A 219 -3.32 -9.80 9.06
CA MET A 219 -3.66 -11.20 8.74
C MET A 219 -4.99 -11.62 9.40
N THR A 220 -5.22 -11.27 10.66
CA THR A 220 -6.50 -11.54 11.36
C THR A 220 -7.68 -10.69 10.90
N ARG A 221 -7.46 -9.67 10.05
CA ARG A 221 -8.55 -8.96 9.38
C ARG A 221 -8.98 -9.66 8.10
N PHE A 222 -8.06 -10.37 7.44
CA PHE A 222 -8.33 -11.14 6.24
C PHE A 222 -8.85 -12.56 6.56
N SER A 223 -8.40 -13.16 7.65
CA SER A 223 -8.77 -14.50 8.09
C SER A 223 -9.20 -14.53 9.56
N SER A 224 -9.48 -15.72 10.11
CA SER A 224 -9.57 -15.88 11.56
C SER A 224 -8.19 -15.81 12.25
N THR A 225 -8.19 -15.60 13.57
CA THR A 225 -7.00 -15.73 14.43
C THR A 225 -6.37 -17.12 14.34
N SER A 226 -7.19 -18.17 14.25
CA SER A 226 -6.68 -19.54 14.11
C SER A 226 -5.88 -19.73 12.82
N ILE A 227 -6.38 -19.22 11.69
CA ILE A 227 -5.68 -19.28 10.41
C ILE A 227 -4.41 -18.45 10.45
N ALA A 228 -4.45 -17.21 10.95
CA ALA A 228 -3.26 -16.37 11.05
C ALA A 228 -2.15 -17.01 11.93
N ASN A 229 -2.53 -17.72 13.00
CA ASN A 229 -1.59 -18.41 13.87
C ASN A 229 -0.88 -19.59 13.18
N MET A 230 -1.47 -20.21 12.15
CA MET A 230 -0.81 -21.29 11.38
C MET A 230 0.50 -20.84 10.72
N PHE A 231 0.67 -19.53 10.50
CA PHE A 231 1.83 -18.93 9.85
C PHE A 231 2.90 -18.46 10.84
N THR A 232 2.63 -18.51 12.15
CA THR A 232 3.61 -18.09 13.15
C THR A 232 4.81 -19.04 13.14
N GLY A 233 6.02 -18.47 13.10
CA GLY A 233 7.28 -19.24 13.07
C GLY A 233 7.61 -19.84 11.70
N LYS A 234 6.78 -19.60 10.69
CA LYS A 234 7.05 -20.00 9.30
C LYS A 234 7.64 -18.82 8.51
N THR A 235 8.46 -19.15 7.52
CA THR A 235 9.05 -18.16 6.62
C THR A 235 8.06 -17.81 5.51
N PRO A 236 7.72 -16.52 5.31
CA PRO A 236 6.89 -16.09 4.19
C PRO A 236 7.61 -16.35 2.86
N PRO A 237 6.90 -16.78 1.80
CA PRO A 237 7.51 -16.92 0.48
C PRO A 237 7.94 -15.53 -0.05
N THR A 238 9.11 -15.47 -0.71
CA THR A 238 9.68 -14.22 -1.24
C THR A 238 9.06 -13.77 -2.57
N GLY A 239 8.26 -14.64 -3.17
CA GLY A 239 7.39 -14.36 -4.30
C GLY A 239 6.28 -15.40 -4.35
N SER A 240 5.15 -15.04 -4.95
CA SER A 240 4.04 -15.95 -5.11
C SER A 240 3.28 -15.70 -6.39
N GLN A 241 2.88 -16.77 -7.05
CA GLN A 241 1.80 -16.73 -8.03
C GLN A 241 0.51 -17.16 -7.35
N THR A 242 -0.56 -16.40 -7.58
CA THR A 242 -1.90 -16.71 -7.09
C THR A 242 -2.77 -17.19 -8.25
N GLU A 243 -3.28 -18.41 -8.15
CA GLU A 243 -4.27 -18.94 -9.08
C GLU A 243 -5.58 -19.13 -8.34
N ALA A 244 -6.65 -18.46 -8.78
CA ALA A 244 -7.97 -18.53 -8.16
C ALA A 244 -8.95 -19.33 -9.03
N THR A 245 -9.55 -20.36 -8.45
CA THR A 245 -10.59 -21.19 -9.08
C THR A 245 -11.87 -21.09 -8.28
N GLN A 246 -12.98 -20.71 -8.92
CA GLN A 246 -14.28 -20.63 -8.27
C GLN A 246 -14.89 -22.03 -8.10
N ASN A 247 -15.40 -22.33 -6.92
CA ASN A 247 -16.08 -23.57 -6.56
C ASN A 247 -17.42 -23.25 -5.88
N GLY A 248 -18.44 -22.95 -6.68
CA GLY A 248 -19.74 -22.49 -6.17
C GLY A 248 -19.64 -21.11 -5.52
N SER A 249 -19.94 -21.02 -4.21
CA SER A 249 -19.90 -19.77 -3.43
C SER A 249 -18.54 -19.48 -2.80
N THR A 250 -17.56 -20.37 -2.98
CA THR A 250 -16.20 -20.21 -2.48
C THR A 250 -15.21 -20.16 -3.63
N TRP A 251 -14.02 -19.67 -3.33
CA TRP A 251 -12.88 -19.66 -4.22
C TRP A 251 -11.75 -20.45 -3.57
N THR A 252 -11.05 -21.24 -4.38
CA THR A 252 -9.80 -21.87 -3.98
C THR A 252 -8.66 -21.08 -4.60
N VAL A 253 -7.75 -20.56 -3.77
CA VAL A 253 -6.59 -19.79 -4.23
C VAL A 253 -5.33 -20.56 -3.89
N ARG A 254 -4.56 -20.94 -4.90
CA ARG A 254 -3.26 -21.59 -4.73
C ARG A 254 -2.15 -20.55 -4.77
N VAL A 255 -1.22 -20.68 -3.83
CA VAL A 255 -0.04 -19.84 -3.69
C VAL A 255 1.18 -20.74 -3.80
N THR A 256 1.92 -20.61 -4.89
CA THR A 256 3.20 -21.31 -5.08
C THR A 256 4.32 -20.40 -4.61
N GLY A 257 4.97 -20.78 -3.51
CA GLY A 257 6.02 -19.97 -2.90
C GLY A 257 7.35 -20.05 -3.67
N LEU A 258 8.04 -18.92 -3.74
CA LEU A 258 9.41 -18.80 -4.27
C LEU A 258 10.43 -18.47 -3.16
N PRO A 259 11.66 -19.03 -3.22
CA PRO A 259 12.11 -20.03 -4.18
C PRO A 259 11.36 -21.35 -4.04
N LEU A 260 11.29 -22.12 -5.13
CA LEU A 260 10.67 -23.45 -5.15
C LEU A 260 11.21 -24.28 -3.97
N GLY A 261 10.32 -24.68 -3.07
CA GLY A 261 10.67 -25.35 -1.81
C GLY A 261 10.22 -24.62 -0.54
N SER A 262 9.74 -23.37 -0.62
CA SER A 262 9.09 -22.70 0.51
C SER A 262 7.68 -23.24 0.83
N GLY A 263 7.24 -24.25 0.08
CA GLY A 263 5.95 -24.91 0.19
C GLY A 263 4.82 -24.20 -0.57
N ASN A 264 3.78 -24.98 -0.87
CA ASN A 264 2.58 -24.51 -1.53
C ASN A 264 1.48 -24.31 -0.49
N TRP A 265 0.70 -23.24 -0.64
CA TRP A 265 -0.45 -23.00 0.20
C TRP A 265 -1.72 -22.98 -0.64
N THR A 266 -2.76 -23.61 -0.12
CA THR A 266 -4.12 -23.52 -0.68
C THR A 266 -5.02 -22.80 0.31
N PHE A 267 -5.68 -21.74 -0.13
CA PHE A 267 -6.63 -20.96 0.64
C PHE A 267 -8.05 -21.18 0.13
N THR A 268 -9.01 -21.21 1.05
CA THR A 268 -10.44 -21.14 0.72
C THR A 268 -10.95 -19.76 1.09
N VAL A 269 -11.56 -19.06 0.13
CA VAL A 269 -12.11 -17.71 0.30
C VAL A 269 -13.62 -17.75 0.09
N SER A 270 -14.38 -17.15 1.00
CA SER A 270 -15.83 -17.02 0.88
C SER A 270 -16.19 -15.84 -0.04
N GLY A 271 -16.82 -16.11 -1.19
CA GLY A 271 -17.19 -15.08 -2.15
C GLY A 271 -18.13 -14.02 -1.57
N GLY A 272 -19.06 -14.43 -0.70
CA GLY A 272 -19.98 -13.51 -0.02
C GLY A 272 -19.34 -12.59 1.03
N LYS A 273 -18.04 -12.73 1.30
CA LYS A 273 -17.29 -11.89 2.25
C LYS A 273 -16.21 -11.03 1.57
N LEU A 274 -16.04 -11.14 0.24
CA LEU A 274 -15.12 -10.30 -0.51
C LEU A 274 -15.50 -8.81 -0.35
N GLY A 275 -14.51 -7.93 -0.35
CA GLY A 275 -14.67 -6.51 0.00
C GLY A 275 -14.85 -6.23 1.51
N GLY A 276 -14.95 -7.27 2.34
CA GLY A 276 -15.07 -7.17 3.80
C GLY A 276 -13.97 -7.93 4.54
N GLY A 277 -14.06 -7.98 5.88
CA GLY A 277 -13.13 -8.74 6.71
C GLY A 277 -13.45 -10.24 6.79
N ASN A 278 -12.44 -11.05 7.11
CA ASN A 278 -12.54 -12.50 7.34
C ASN A 278 -13.05 -13.30 6.13
N ALA A 279 -12.66 -12.93 4.90
CA ALA A 279 -13.05 -13.67 3.71
C ALA A 279 -12.28 -15.00 3.57
N ILE A 280 -11.05 -15.11 4.09
CA ILE A 280 -10.30 -16.37 4.12
C ILE A 280 -10.86 -17.26 5.23
N THR A 281 -11.46 -18.39 4.86
CA THR A 281 -12.13 -19.32 5.77
C THR A 281 -11.37 -20.61 6.03
N ALA A 282 -10.38 -20.93 5.20
CA ALA A 282 -9.45 -22.03 5.44
C ALA A 282 -8.11 -21.75 4.78
N ALA A 283 -7.04 -22.33 5.32
CA ALA A 283 -5.73 -22.39 4.71
C ALA A 283 -5.14 -23.79 4.95
N LYS A 284 -4.43 -24.31 3.95
CA LYS A 284 -3.75 -25.60 4.01
C LYS A 284 -2.35 -25.44 3.43
N PHE A 285 -1.37 -26.06 4.09
CA PHE A 285 -0.05 -26.29 3.53
C PHE A 285 -0.07 -27.61 2.78
N ASP A 286 0.33 -27.60 1.52
CA ASP A 286 0.36 -28.78 0.64
C ASP A 286 1.73 -29.47 0.65
#